data_AF-A0A958J840-F1
#
_entry.id   AF-A0A958J840-F1
#
_cell.length_a   1.000
_cell.length_b   1.000
_cell.length_c   1.000
_cell.angle_alpha   90.00
_cell.angle_beta   90.00
_cell.angle_gamma   90.00
#
_symmetry.space_group_name_H-M   'P 1'
#
loop_
_entity.id
_entity.type
_entity.pdbx_description
1 polymer ?
#
loop_
_entity_poly.entity_id
_entity_poly.type
_entity_poly.pdbx_seq_one_letter_code
_entity_poly.pdbx_strand_id
1 'polypeptide(L)' 'MFTLAGQNDGAAKAAKILEMETAMAQAHWTRVENRDRNKTYNKFSIDELQAQTPNFNWAAYLETAGIPAQDLVVRQPSYL' A
#
# COMPACT_ATOMS: atom_id res chain seq x y z
N MET A 1 2.22 11.99 -21.69
CA MET A 1 1.03 11.36 -21.09
C MET A 1 0.04 12.39 -20.59
N PHE A 2 0.29 13.13 -19.49
CA PHE A 2 -0.70 14.08 -18.95
C PHE A 2 -1.11 15.20 -19.92
N THR A 3 -0.15 15.82 -20.61
CA THR A 3 -0.45 16.83 -21.64
C THR A 3 -1.26 16.25 -22.81
N LEU A 4 -0.98 14.99 -23.20
CA LEU A 4 -1.75 14.29 -24.24
C LEU A 4 -3.17 13.95 -23.79
N ALA A 5 -3.37 13.77 -22.48
CA ALA A 5 -4.67 13.55 -21.86
C ALA A 5 -5.44 14.87 -21.58
N GLY A 6 -4.97 16.01 -22.12
CA GLY A 6 -5.60 17.32 -21.94
C GLY A 6 -5.48 17.90 -20.53
N GLN A 7 -4.58 17.38 -19.70
CA GLN A 7 -4.36 17.88 -18.34
C GLN A 7 -3.39 19.06 -18.35
N ASN A 8 -3.84 20.19 -17.80
CA ASN A 8 -2.97 21.33 -17.50
C ASN A 8 -1.87 20.92 -16.49
N ASP A 9 -0.74 21.60 -16.55
CA ASP A 9 0.43 21.39 -15.67
C ASP A 9 0.95 19.94 -15.66
N GLY A 10 0.87 19.26 -16.82
CA GLY A 10 1.21 17.85 -16.93
C GLY A 10 2.61 17.49 -16.44
N ALA A 11 3.61 18.36 -16.63
CA ALA A 11 4.97 18.15 -16.13
C ALA A 11 5.05 18.23 -14.61
N ALA A 12 4.40 19.21 -13.98
CA ALA A 12 4.38 19.35 -12.53
C ALA A 12 3.63 18.20 -11.85
N LYS A 13 2.51 17.75 -12.43
CA LYS A 13 1.77 16.57 -11.97
C LYS A 13 2.62 15.30 -12.03
N ALA A 14 3.34 15.09 -13.15
CA ALA A 14 4.25 13.96 -13.29
C ALA A 14 5.37 13.97 -12.24
N ALA A 15 5.97 15.13 -11.99
CA ALA A 15 7.02 15.28 -10.97
C ALA A 15 6.51 14.93 -9.57
N LYS A 16 5.32 15.41 -9.21
CA LYS A 16 4.71 15.12 -7.91
C LYS A 16 4.34 13.66 -7.72
N ILE A 17 3.87 13.00 -8.78
CA ILE A 17 3.59 11.55 -8.75
C ILE A 17 4.90 10.78 -8.55
N LEU A 18 5.95 11.13 -9.30
CA LEU A 18 7.25 10.46 -9.16
C LEU A 18 7.84 10.64 -7.75
N GLU A 19 7.70 11.83 -7.16
CA GLU A 19 8.12 12.09 -5.78
C GLU A 19 7.38 11.18 -4.79
N MET A 20 6.05 11.11 -4.90
CA MET A 20 5.22 10.23 -4.07
C MET A 20 5.60 8.75 -4.25
N GLU A 21 5.72 8.28 -5.50
CA GLU A 21 6.13 6.91 -5.82
C GLU A 21 7.53 6.59 -5.27
N THR A 22 8.44 7.56 -5.31
CA THR A 22 9.81 7.42 -4.76
C THR A 22 9.78 7.28 -3.24
N ALA A 23 8.96 8.10 -2.55
CA ALA A 23 8.79 7.98 -1.11
C ALA A 23 8.20 6.62 -0.71
N MET A 24 7.19 6.14 -1.45
CA MET A 24 6.64 4.79 -1.25
C MET A 24 7.69 3.70 -1.49
N ALA A 25 8.51 3.84 -2.53
CA ALA A 25 9.57 2.88 -2.86
C ALA A 25 10.63 2.75 -1.75
N GLN A 26 10.95 3.85 -1.06
CA GLN A 26 11.91 3.84 0.05
C GLN A 26 11.41 3.07 1.28
N ALA A 27 10.10 3.01 1.48
CA ALA A 27 9.49 2.24 2.56
C ALA A 27 9.36 0.74 2.24
N HIS A 28 9.49 0.35 0.97
CA HIS A 28 9.40 -1.05 0.55
C HIS A 28 10.65 -1.85 0.91
N TRP A 29 10.44 -3.11 1.28
CA TRP A 29 11.53 -4.07 1.43
C TRP A 29 12.25 -4.33 0.11
N THR A 30 13.53 -4.69 0.22
CA THR A 30 14.30 -5.16 -0.93
C THR A 30 13.69 -6.43 -1.53
N ARG A 31 14.08 -6.74 -2.77
CA ARG A 31 13.68 -7.99 -3.44
C ARG A 31 14.16 -9.24 -2.69
N VAL A 32 15.28 -9.15 -1.96
CA VAL A 32 15.85 -10.26 -1.19
C VAL A 32 14.99 -10.53 0.05
N GLU A 33 14.64 -9.49 0.82
CA GLU A 33 13.78 -9.60 1.99
C GLU A 33 12.40 -10.16 1.64
N ASN A 34 11.84 -9.75 0.51
CA ASN A 34 10.55 -10.25 0.01
C ASN A 34 10.52 -11.74 -0.36
N ARG A 35 11.69 -12.40 -0.47
CA ARG A 35 11.78 -13.84 -0.75
C ARG A 35 11.78 -14.70 0.52
N ASP A 36 11.97 -14.10 1.68
CA ASP A 36 11.93 -14.81 2.95
C ASP A 36 10.48 -15.09 3.35
N ARG A 37 10.11 -16.38 3.35
CA ARG A 37 8.74 -16.82 3.69
C ARG A 37 8.37 -16.58 5.15
N ASN A 38 9.34 -16.64 6.06
CA ASN A 38 9.08 -16.39 7.47
C ASN A 38 8.85 -14.89 7.69
N LYS A 39 9.68 -14.03 7.08
CA LYS A 39 9.48 -12.57 7.17
C LYS A 39 8.17 -12.11 6.54
N THR A 40 7.71 -12.76 5.47
CA THR A 40 6.51 -12.31 4.73
C THR A 40 5.21 -12.88 5.28
N TYR A 41 5.23 -13.70 6.33
CA TYR A 41 4.03 -14.24 6.95
C TYR A 41 3.76 -13.56 8.30
N ASN A 42 3.00 -12.47 8.28
CA ASN A 42 2.62 -11.73 9.48
C ASN A 42 1.10 -11.65 9.53
N LYS A 43 0.50 -12.51 10.35
CA LYS A 43 -0.96 -12.58 10.48
C LYS A 43 -1.42 -11.46 11.43
N PHE A 44 -2.41 -10.69 10.98
CA PHE A 44 -3.09 -9.68 11.78
C PHE A 44 -4.60 -9.87 11.65
N SER A 45 -5.31 -9.64 12.75
CA SER A 45 -6.75 -9.39 12.71
C SER A 45 -7.03 -8.04 12.03
N ILE A 46 -8.26 -7.86 11.53
CA ILE A 46 -8.67 -6.58 10.95
C ILE A 46 -8.56 -5.43 11.96
N ASP A 47 -8.89 -5.68 13.23
CA ASP A 47 -8.82 -4.68 14.30
C ASP A 47 -7.37 -4.23 14.55
N GLU A 48 -6.41 -5.16 14.58
CA GLU A 48 -4.99 -4.83 14.71
C GLU A 48 -4.47 -4.01 13.53
N LEU A 49 -4.94 -4.29 12.31
CA LEU A 49 -4.59 -3.51 11.12
C LEU A 49 -5.19 -2.11 11.18
N GLN A 50 -6.45 -2.00 11.57
CA GLN A 50 -7.13 -0.72 11.71
C GLN A 50 -6.45 0.17 12.76
N ALA A 51 -5.98 -0.42 13.86
CA ALA A 51 -5.21 0.28 14.89
C ALA A 51 -3.85 0.78 14.40
N GLN A 52 -3.13 -0.01 13.59
CA GLN A 52 -1.83 0.39 13.02
C GLN A 52 -1.96 1.38 11.86
N THR A 53 -3.05 1.31 11.10
CA THR A 53 -3.29 2.16 9.92
C THR A 53 -4.60 2.94 10.07
N PRO A 54 -4.69 3.87 11.03
CA PRO A 54 -5.94 4.55 11.38
C PRO A 54 -6.54 5.37 10.24
N ASN A 55 -5.73 5.74 9.24
CA ASN A 55 -6.15 6.53 8.08
C ASN A 55 -6.72 5.68 6.92
N PHE A 56 -6.68 4.35 7.02
CA PHE A 56 -7.22 3.44 6.01
C PHE A 56 -8.39 2.65 6.58
N ASN A 57 -9.52 2.59 5.87
CA ASN A 57 -10.71 1.89 6.33
C ASN A 57 -10.72 0.45 5.77
N TRP A 58 -10.21 -0.49 6.57
CA TRP A 58 -10.12 -1.90 6.17
C TRP A 58 -11.49 -2.56 6.01
N ALA A 59 -12.47 -2.19 6.84
CA ALA A 59 -13.81 -2.74 6.77
C ALA A 59 -14.47 -2.41 5.42
N ALA A 60 -14.46 -1.14 5.04
CA ALA A 60 -15.00 -0.69 3.75
C ALA A 60 -14.24 -1.30 2.57
N TYR A 61 -12.91 -1.42 2.67
CA TYR A 61 -12.10 -2.03 1.62
C TYR A 61 -12.45 -3.52 1.41
N LEU A 62 -12.55 -4.30 2.48
CA LEU A 62 -12.86 -5.74 2.39
C LEU A 62 -14.30 -6.00 1.96
N GLU A 63 -15.25 -5.18 2.43
CA GLU A 63 -16.65 -5.24 1.99
C GLU A 63 -16.77 -5.00 0.48
N THR A 64 -16.15 -3.92 -0.02
CA THR A 64 -16.18 -3.57 -1.46
C THR A 64 -15.43 -4.58 -2.32
N ALA A 65 -14.39 -5.22 -1.79
CA ALA A 65 -13.67 -6.30 -2.45
C ALA A 65 -14.43 -7.64 -2.41
N GLY A 66 -15.51 -7.76 -1.62
CA GLY A 66 -16.26 -9.00 -1.44
C GLY A 66 -15.49 -10.10 -0.71
N ILE A 67 -14.59 -9.73 0.20
CA ILE A 67 -13.70 -10.65 0.92
C ILE A 67 -14.18 -10.78 2.38
N PRO A 68 -14.88 -11.87 2.74
CA PRO A 68 -15.32 -12.11 4.12
C PRO A 68 -14.18 -12.75 4.94
N ALA A 69 -13.12 -11.99 5.19
CA ALA A 69 -12.00 -12.42 6.03
C ALA A 69 -12.10 -11.79 7.43
N GLN A 70 -11.57 -12.49 8.44
CA GLN A 70 -11.38 -11.93 9.80
C GLN A 70 -9.92 -11.56 10.06
N ASP A 71 -9.01 -12.22 9.35
CA ASP A 71 -7.57 -12.06 9.45
C ASP A 71 -6.95 -11.88 8.07
N LEU A 72 -5.86 -11.13 8.01
CA LEU A 72 -5.05 -10.94 6.81
C LEU A 72 -3.58 -11.25 7.10
N VAL A 73 -2.87 -11.74 6.08
CA VAL A 73 -1.42 -11.89 6.13
C VAL A 73 -0.78 -10.68 5.46
N VAL A 74 -0.12 -9.84 6.26
CA VAL A 74 0.65 -8.69 5.79
C VAL A 74 2.07 -9.13 5.46
N ARG A 75 2.48 -8.88 4.21
CA ARG A 75 3.80 -9.32 3.74
C ARG A 75 4.96 -8.43 4.17
N GLN A 76 4.71 -7.13 4.40
CA GLN A 76 5.73 -6.15 4.81
C GLN A 76 5.16 -5.26 5.93
N PRO A 77 5.15 -5.70 7.20
CA PRO A 77 4.52 -4.94 8.28
C PRO A 77 5.14 -3.57 8.52
N SER A 78 6.45 -3.41 8.29
CA SER A 78 7.12 -2.12 8.48
C SER A 78 6.77 -1.05 7.43
N TYR A 79 5.97 -1.40 6.41
CA TYR A 79 5.46 -0.46 5.41
C TYR A 79 4.15 0.20 5.85
N LEU A 80 3.39 -0.46 6.73
CA LEU A 80 2.13 0.03 7.28
C LEU A 80 2.36 1.29 8.13
#